data_AF-A0A7S9WGW3-F1
#
_entry.id   AF-A0A7S9WGW3-F1
#
_cell.length_a   1.000
_cell.length_b   1.000
_cell.length_c   1.000
_cell.angle_alpha   90.00
_cell.angle_beta   90.00
_cell.angle_gamma   90.00
#
_symmetry.space_group_name_H-M   'P 1'
#
loop_
_entity.id
_entity.type
_entity.pdbx_description
1 polymer ?
#
loop_
_entity_poly.entity_id
_entity_poly.type
_entity_poly.pdbx_seq_one_letter_code
_entity_poly.pdbx_strand_id
1 'polypeptide(L)'
;MNVHIGAVASEPTQDEARAALALLKQWAESASMAERAALDPAVSKLLTPSQDYPEFSRSYPQDFTVDAAYKAGLPDLQNGPASLIKGAKRQIQHVGISNFRLPIRYHTRDNGDVMLETSVTGTVSLEAGKKGINMSRIMRSFYAHTEKTFSFEVIEAALDDYKSDLESFDARIQMRLSFPMKVQSLRSGLSGYQYYDIALELVERDGVRQKLVHLDYVYSSTCPCSLELSEHARATRGQLATPHSQRSVARISVEIAPDAGCLWFEDLIEMARRAVPTETQVMVKREDEQAFAELNAANPIFVEDAARLFAGELQADPRVGDFRVLASHQESLHSHDAVSLLTEGATFEQASLDPRLFQSLFHIG
;
A
#
# COMPACT_ATOMS: atom_id res chain seq x y z
N MET A 1 -12.39 81.90 45.08
CA MET A 1 -13.35 81.29 44.14
C MET A 1 -12.62 81.16 42.82
N ASN A 2 -11.93 80.04 42.59
CA ASN A 2 -11.18 79.80 41.36
C ASN A 2 -11.81 78.62 40.63
N VAL A 3 -12.45 78.94 39.51
CA VAL A 3 -12.96 77.99 38.54
C VAL A 3 -11.90 77.88 37.44
N HIS A 4 -11.38 76.68 37.21
CA HIS A 4 -10.75 76.34 35.93
C HIS A 4 -11.50 75.14 35.34
N ILE A 5 -12.15 75.43 34.22
CA ILE A 5 -12.87 74.52 33.32
C ILE A 5 -11.83 73.69 32.55
N GLY A 6 -12.14 72.40 32.36
CA GLY A 6 -11.22 71.37 31.89
C GLY A 6 -10.91 71.37 30.40
N ALA A 7 -9.98 70.48 30.03
CA ALA A 7 -9.82 69.99 28.68
C ALA A 7 -10.10 68.48 28.68
N VAL A 8 -11.15 68.07 27.96
CA VAL A 8 -11.40 66.69 27.57
C VAL A 8 -10.40 66.37 26.46
N ALA A 9 -9.51 65.40 26.66
CA ALA A 9 -8.58 64.96 25.63
C ALA A 9 -9.34 64.21 24.53
N SER A 10 -9.41 64.78 23.32
CA SER A 10 -9.88 64.07 22.13
C SER A 10 -8.87 63.01 21.71
N GLU A 11 -9.34 61.87 21.19
CA GLU A 11 -8.45 60.87 20.60
C GLU A 11 -7.61 61.50 19.47
N PRO A 12 -6.29 61.26 19.42
CA PRO A 12 -5.43 61.86 18.43
C PRO A 12 -5.81 61.42 17.01
N THR A 13 -5.83 62.38 16.10
CA THR A 13 -6.13 62.15 14.68
C THR A 13 -4.96 61.45 13.98
N GLN A 14 -5.24 60.83 12.82
CA GLN A 14 -4.21 60.12 12.06
C GLN A 14 -3.10 61.05 11.56
N ASP A 15 -3.42 62.32 11.28
CA ASP A 15 -2.45 63.34 10.85
C ASP A 15 -1.54 63.77 12.00
N GLU A 16 -2.08 63.90 13.22
CA GLU A 16 -1.29 64.16 14.44
C GLU A 16 -0.33 63.01 14.76
N ALA A 17 -0.78 61.76 14.60
CA ALA A 17 0.08 60.59 14.77
C ALA A 17 1.23 60.53 13.73
N ARG A 18 0.96 60.90 12.47
CA ARG A 18 2.00 60.99 11.43
C ARG A 18 2.98 62.12 11.72
N ALA A 19 2.50 63.29 12.16
CA ALA A 19 3.35 64.41 12.53
C ALA A 19 4.25 64.07 13.72
N ALA A 20 3.72 63.37 14.73
CA ALA A 20 4.50 62.88 15.87
C ALA A 20 5.57 61.87 15.45
N LEU A 21 5.26 60.91 14.56
CA LEU A 21 6.24 59.96 14.04
C LEU A 21 7.35 60.65 13.22
N ALA A 22 6.99 61.63 12.38
CA ALA A 22 7.95 62.40 11.60
C ALA A 22 8.90 63.20 12.52
N LEU A 23 8.36 63.83 13.56
CA LEU A 23 9.14 64.54 14.57
C LEU A 23 10.09 63.60 15.32
N LEU A 24 9.61 62.41 15.72
CA LEU A 24 10.43 61.41 16.39
C LEU A 24 11.55 60.88 15.49
N LYS A 25 11.29 60.68 14.19
CA LYS A 25 12.32 60.29 13.21
C LYS A 25 13.38 61.37 13.03
N GLN A 26 12.97 62.63 12.87
CA GLN A 26 13.89 63.76 12.74
C GLN A 26 14.73 63.97 14.01
N TRP A 27 14.13 63.82 15.20
CA TRP A 27 14.86 63.84 16.46
C TRP A 27 15.85 62.67 16.51
N ALA A 28 15.40 61.45 16.17
CA ALA A 28 16.25 60.28 16.20
C ALA A 28 17.51 60.48 15.35
N GLU A 29 17.41 61.03 14.13
CA GLU A 29 18.55 61.31 13.24
C GLU A 29 19.69 62.12 13.90
N SER A 30 19.35 63.05 14.80
CA SER A 30 20.33 63.91 15.50
C SER A 30 20.67 63.48 16.93
N ALA A 31 19.89 62.56 17.51
CA ALA A 31 20.08 62.07 18.87
C ALA A 31 21.23 61.06 18.98
N SER A 32 21.98 61.13 20.08
CA SER A 32 23.07 60.20 20.40
C SER A 32 22.55 58.79 20.71
N MET A 33 23.43 57.79 20.58
CA MET A 33 23.11 56.39 20.90
C MET A 33 22.58 56.19 22.33
N ALA A 34 23.08 56.96 23.30
CA ALA A 34 22.64 56.90 24.69
C ALA A 34 21.21 57.46 24.87
N GLU A 35 20.87 58.54 24.16
CA GLU A 35 19.53 59.14 24.19
C GLU A 35 18.49 58.25 23.51
N ARG A 36 18.85 57.59 22.41
CA ARG A 36 17.97 56.62 21.71
C ARG A 36 17.71 55.36 22.55
N ALA A 37 18.68 54.93 23.36
CA ALA A 37 18.55 53.76 24.23
C ALA A 37 17.71 54.03 25.50
N ALA A 38 17.55 55.30 25.89
CA ALA A 38 16.72 55.72 27.01
C ALA A 38 15.22 55.84 26.66
N LEU A 39 14.86 55.75 25.38
CA LEU A 39 13.46 55.69 24.93
C LEU A 39 12.81 54.37 25.32
N ASP A 40 11.48 54.41 25.49
CA ASP A 40 10.68 53.21 25.64
C ASP A 40 10.96 52.23 24.46
N PRO A 41 11.24 50.94 24.71
CA PRO A 41 11.53 49.95 23.68
C PRO A 41 10.46 49.86 22.58
N ALA A 42 9.19 50.20 22.88
CA ALA A 42 8.12 50.25 21.90
C ALA A 42 8.30 51.38 20.87
N VAL A 43 8.89 52.52 21.27
CA VAL A 43 9.18 53.66 20.40
C VAL A 43 10.41 53.40 19.54
N SER A 44 11.41 52.68 20.07
CA SER A 44 12.59 52.25 19.32
C SER A 44 12.21 51.43 18.08
N LYS A 45 11.22 50.52 18.22
CA LYS A 45 10.70 49.72 17.10
C LYS A 45 10.03 50.53 15.98
N LEU A 46 9.48 51.71 16.27
CA LEU A 46 8.89 52.61 15.28
C LEU A 46 9.94 53.42 14.50
N LEU A 47 11.16 53.51 15.04
CA LEU A 47 12.26 54.35 14.52
C LEU A 47 13.30 53.55 13.73
N THR A 48 13.52 52.28 14.06
CA THR A 48 14.29 51.37 13.20
C THR A 48 13.43 50.90 12.03
N PRO A 49 13.91 50.96 10.79
CA PRO A 49 13.27 50.20 9.72
C PRO A 49 13.23 48.74 10.16
N SER A 50 12.04 48.17 10.28
CA SER A 50 11.87 46.74 10.45
C SER A 50 12.73 46.07 9.37
N GLN A 51 13.48 45.03 9.74
CA GLN A 51 13.84 44.02 8.74
C GLN A 51 12.52 43.40 8.32
N ASP A 52 11.83 44.07 7.39
CA ASP A 52 10.57 43.62 6.86
C ASP A 52 10.81 42.21 6.33
N TYR A 53 9.95 41.28 6.76
CA TYR A 53 9.95 39.95 6.20
C TYR A 53 9.83 40.10 4.68
N PRO A 54 10.71 39.48 3.88
CA PRO A 54 10.74 39.73 2.44
C PRO A 54 9.35 39.46 1.85
N GLU A 55 8.83 40.44 1.12
CA GLU A 55 7.57 40.27 0.39
C GLU A 55 7.79 39.28 -0.75
N PHE A 56 7.23 38.08 -0.60
CA PHE A 56 7.21 37.08 -1.65
C PHE A 56 6.01 37.29 -2.57
N SER A 57 6.22 37.12 -3.88
CA SER A 57 5.12 37.10 -4.85
C SER A 57 4.10 36.03 -4.48
N ARG A 58 2.82 36.40 -4.46
CA ARG A 58 1.69 35.47 -4.27
C ARG A 58 1.08 34.98 -5.58
N SER A 59 1.55 35.53 -6.71
CA SER A 59 1.09 35.16 -8.04
C SER A 59 1.92 34.00 -8.58
N TYR A 60 1.26 32.95 -9.04
CA TYR A 60 1.92 31.85 -9.75
C TYR A 60 2.44 32.37 -11.10
N PRO A 61 3.74 32.24 -11.41
CA PRO A 61 4.31 32.77 -12.63
C PRO A 61 4.02 31.83 -13.82
N GLN A 62 2.88 32.04 -14.49
CA GLN A 62 2.43 31.23 -15.64
C GLN A 62 3.47 31.17 -16.78
N ASP A 63 4.21 32.26 -17.00
CA ASP A 63 5.17 32.39 -18.11
C ASP A 63 6.60 31.93 -17.73
N PHE A 64 6.81 31.47 -16.50
CA PHE A 64 8.12 31.01 -16.08
C PHE A 64 8.46 29.67 -16.73
N THR A 65 9.57 29.63 -17.45
CA THR A 65 10.10 28.43 -18.10
C THR A 65 11.42 28.04 -17.46
N VAL A 66 11.59 26.74 -17.21
CA VAL A 66 12.82 26.20 -16.61
C VAL A 66 13.80 25.87 -17.73
N ASP A 67 14.87 26.65 -17.83
CA ASP A 67 16.00 26.32 -18.71
C ASP A 67 17.02 25.40 -17.99
N ALA A 68 18.04 24.97 -18.74
CA ALA A 68 19.06 24.07 -18.22
C ALA A 68 19.92 24.72 -17.11
N ALA A 69 20.18 26.03 -17.20
CA ALA A 69 21.00 26.74 -16.24
C ALA A 69 20.28 26.91 -14.89
N TYR A 70 19.00 27.31 -14.93
CA TYR A 70 18.14 27.38 -13.76
C TYR A 70 18.00 26.01 -13.10
N LYS A 71 17.73 24.96 -13.91
CA LYS A 71 17.62 23.58 -13.40
C LYS A 71 18.89 23.11 -12.70
N ALA A 72 20.07 23.43 -13.24
CA ALA A 72 21.36 23.10 -12.63
C ALA A 72 21.63 23.88 -11.33
N GLY A 73 21.03 25.07 -11.19
CA GLY A 73 21.10 25.88 -9.97
C GLY A 73 20.13 25.45 -8.86
N LEU A 74 19.21 24.51 -9.12
CA LEU A 74 18.28 24.03 -8.10
C LEU A 74 18.99 23.18 -7.04
N PRO A 75 18.67 23.36 -5.75
CA PRO A 75 19.29 22.59 -4.68
C PRO A 75 18.87 21.11 -4.74
N ASP A 76 19.85 20.21 -4.75
CA ASP A 76 19.62 18.77 -4.67
C ASP A 76 20.06 18.24 -3.29
N LEU A 77 19.12 18.29 -2.35
CA LEU A 77 19.37 17.85 -0.98
C LEU A 77 19.53 16.32 -0.87
N GLN A 78 19.01 15.56 -1.84
CA GLN A 78 19.04 14.09 -1.81
C GLN A 78 20.44 13.56 -2.13
N ASN A 79 21.12 14.23 -3.06
CA ASN A 79 22.53 13.99 -3.40
C ASN A 79 23.50 14.87 -2.59
N GLY A 80 23.01 15.54 -1.54
CA GLY A 80 23.82 16.37 -0.66
C GLY A 80 24.78 15.57 0.24
N PRO A 81 25.72 16.24 0.93
CA PRO A 81 26.75 15.56 1.72
C PRO A 81 26.17 14.73 2.87
N ALA A 82 26.85 13.63 3.20
CA ALA A 82 26.46 12.72 4.28
C ALA A 82 26.36 13.39 5.67
N SER A 83 26.93 14.59 5.84
CA SER A 83 26.78 15.43 7.05
C SER A 83 25.33 15.88 7.29
N LEU A 84 24.49 15.86 6.25
CA LEU A 84 23.07 16.22 6.34
C LEU A 84 22.17 15.04 6.73
N ILE A 85 22.73 13.83 6.91
CA ILE A 85 22.00 12.65 7.39
C ILE A 85 21.69 12.83 8.89
N LYS A 86 20.44 12.58 9.26
CA LYS A 86 20.00 12.61 10.66
C LYS A 86 19.84 11.18 11.17
N GLY A 87 20.34 10.92 12.38
CA GLY A 87 20.26 9.61 13.03
C GLY A 87 21.46 8.71 12.74
N ALA A 88 21.31 7.43 13.06
CA ALA A 88 22.37 6.45 12.86
C ALA A 88 22.60 6.19 11.38
N LYS A 89 23.87 6.13 10.96
CA LYS A 89 24.27 5.74 9.61
C LYS A 89 24.09 4.24 9.46
N ARG A 90 22.90 3.82 9.05
CA ARG A 90 22.51 2.42 8.85
C ARG A 90 21.99 2.26 7.43
N GLN A 91 22.24 1.10 6.85
CA GLN A 91 21.58 0.71 5.60
C GLN A 91 20.08 0.59 5.87
N ILE A 92 19.28 1.16 4.97
CA ILE A 92 17.84 0.99 4.94
C ILE A 92 17.55 -0.11 3.92
N GLN A 93 16.88 -1.19 4.32
CA GLN A 93 16.62 -2.33 3.44
C GLN A 93 15.54 -2.01 2.41
N HIS A 94 14.54 -1.20 2.79
CA HIS A 94 13.44 -0.78 1.93
C HIS A 94 13.13 0.70 2.12
N VAL A 95 13.32 1.48 1.05
CA VAL A 95 12.82 2.85 0.92
C VAL A 95 12.26 3.03 -0.49
N GLY A 96 11.13 3.74 -0.62
CA GLY A 96 10.42 3.79 -1.88
C GLY A 96 9.08 4.48 -1.82
N ILE A 97 8.20 4.08 -2.73
CA ILE A 97 6.81 4.53 -2.84
C ILE A 97 5.87 3.34 -2.64
N SER A 98 4.69 3.60 -2.12
CA SER A 98 3.66 2.57 -1.93
C SER A 98 2.31 3.07 -2.41
N ASN A 99 1.53 2.14 -2.97
CA ASN A 99 0.15 2.33 -3.38
C ASN A 99 -0.07 3.43 -4.44
N PHE A 100 0.86 3.60 -5.38
CA PHE A 100 0.59 4.41 -6.57
C PHE A 100 -0.21 3.58 -7.58
N ARG A 101 -1.15 4.19 -8.31
CA ARG A 101 -2.10 3.47 -9.16
C ARG A 101 -1.96 3.83 -10.63
N LEU A 102 -2.09 2.81 -11.47
CA LEU A 102 -1.96 2.92 -12.91
C LEU A 102 -2.73 1.79 -13.61
N PRO A 103 -3.27 2.03 -14.82
CA PRO A 103 -3.81 0.97 -15.65
C PRO A 103 -2.67 0.13 -16.24
N ILE A 104 -2.72 -1.19 -16.06
CA ILE A 104 -1.77 -2.14 -16.63
C ILE A 104 -2.54 -3.20 -17.41
N ARG A 105 -1.97 -3.64 -18.54
CA ARG A 105 -2.53 -4.75 -19.33
C ARG A 105 -1.94 -6.08 -18.85
N TYR A 106 -2.80 -7.07 -18.68
CA TYR A 106 -2.46 -8.43 -18.29
C TYR A 106 -2.95 -9.40 -19.35
N HIS A 107 -2.11 -10.38 -19.69
CA HIS A 107 -2.50 -11.50 -20.54
C HIS A 107 -3.32 -12.52 -19.74
N THR A 108 -4.31 -13.12 -20.40
CA THR A 108 -5.07 -14.26 -19.88
C THR A 108 -4.65 -15.54 -20.59
N ARG A 109 -4.90 -16.69 -19.96
CA ARG A 109 -4.49 -18.00 -20.50
C ARG A 109 -5.08 -18.29 -21.88
N ASP A 110 -6.29 -17.79 -22.15
CA ASP A 110 -7.00 -17.96 -23.43
C ASP A 110 -6.56 -16.94 -24.50
N ASN A 111 -5.36 -16.37 -24.37
CA ASN A 111 -4.76 -15.41 -25.30
C ASN A 111 -5.59 -14.12 -25.48
N GLY A 112 -6.25 -13.70 -24.40
CA GLY A 112 -6.91 -12.40 -24.29
C GLY A 112 -6.09 -11.41 -23.45
N ASP A 113 -6.50 -10.15 -23.46
CA ASP A 113 -5.90 -9.08 -22.66
C ASP A 113 -6.97 -8.38 -21.82
N VAL A 114 -6.62 -8.01 -20.59
CA VAL A 114 -7.45 -7.17 -19.72
C VAL A 114 -6.64 -6.01 -19.17
N MET A 115 -7.23 -4.81 -19.21
CA MET A 115 -6.65 -3.63 -18.59
C MET A 115 -7.25 -3.45 -17.20
N LEU A 116 -6.40 -3.48 -16.17
CA LEU A 116 -6.79 -3.42 -14.77
C LEU A 116 -6.11 -2.26 -14.07
N GLU A 117 -6.86 -1.57 -13.19
CA GLU A 117 -6.25 -0.68 -12.21
C GLU A 117 -5.33 -1.51 -11.31
N THR A 118 -4.06 -1.12 -11.24
CA THR A 118 -3.05 -1.82 -10.47
C THR A 118 -2.42 -0.88 -9.45
N SER A 119 -2.39 -1.30 -8.19
CA SER A 119 -1.68 -0.65 -7.10
C SER A 119 -0.24 -1.15 -7.07
N VAL A 120 0.73 -0.25 -7.13
CA VAL A 120 2.14 -0.60 -7.19
C VAL A 120 2.88 -0.06 -5.97
N THR A 121 3.77 -0.87 -5.42
CA THR A 121 4.72 -0.52 -4.36
C THR A 121 6.11 -0.89 -4.84
N GLY A 122 7.01 0.07 -4.91
CA GLY A 122 8.39 -0.13 -5.35
C GLY A 122 9.35 0.40 -4.31
N THR A 123 10.32 -0.43 -3.90
CA THR A 123 11.31 -0.10 -2.87
C THR A 123 12.69 -0.62 -3.24
N VAL A 124 13.73 0.03 -2.73
CA VAL A 124 15.14 -0.38 -2.86
C VAL A 124 15.87 -0.28 -1.53
N SER A 125 17.02 -0.93 -1.48
CA SER A 125 18.00 -0.68 -0.44
C SER A 125 18.64 0.72 -0.59
N LEU A 126 18.98 1.34 0.52
CA LEU A 126 19.75 2.58 0.59
C LEU A 126 20.94 2.40 1.51
N GLU A 127 22.14 2.66 0.99
CA GLU A 127 23.38 2.59 1.75
C GLU A 127 23.40 3.59 2.92
N ALA A 128 24.13 3.24 3.99
CA ALA A 128 24.27 4.07 5.19
C ALA A 128 24.86 5.48 4.94
N GLY A 129 25.59 5.66 3.83
CA GLY A 129 26.22 6.92 3.43
C GLY A 129 25.36 7.82 2.55
N LYS A 130 24.25 7.31 2.00
CA LYS A 130 23.36 8.05 1.10
C LYS A 130 22.20 8.66 1.90
N LYS A 131 21.83 9.90 1.58
CA LYS A 131 20.78 10.63 2.33
C LYS A 131 19.36 10.23 1.92
N GLY A 132 19.14 9.89 0.66
CA GLY A 132 17.82 9.49 0.17
C GLY A 132 17.85 8.99 -1.25
N ILE A 133 16.71 8.50 -1.71
CA ILE A 133 16.47 8.11 -3.11
C ILE A 133 15.70 9.20 -3.85
N ASN A 134 15.81 9.22 -5.17
CA ASN A 134 14.91 10.01 -6.01
C ASN A 134 13.60 9.25 -6.23
N MET A 135 12.61 9.50 -5.37
CA MET A 135 11.33 8.77 -5.37
C MET A 135 10.57 8.86 -6.71
N SER A 136 10.64 10.01 -7.39
CA SER A 136 9.93 10.20 -8.66
C SER A 136 10.47 9.33 -9.80
N ARG A 137 11.71 8.82 -9.68
CA ARG A 137 12.29 7.90 -10.67
C ARG A 137 11.55 6.58 -10.74
N ILE A 138 11.14 6.04 -9.59
CA ILE A 138 10.36 4.78 -9.53
C ILE A 138 9.12 4.95 -10.40
N MET A 139 8.30 5.97 -10.14
CA MET A 139 7.07 6.15 -10.92
C MET A 139 7.36 6.33 -12.41
N ARG A 140 8.39 7.10 -12.78
CA ARG A 140 8.73 7.36 -14.18
C ARG A 140 9.14 6.08 -14.92
N SER A 141 9.83 5.13 -14.28
CA SER A 141 10.17 3.86 -14.93
C SER A 141 8.91 3.06 -15.25
N PHE A 142 7.93 2.99 -14.33
CA PHE A 142 6.65 2.34 -14.64
C PHE A 142 5.93 3.00 -15.82
N TYR A 143 5.75 4.33 -15.80
CA TYR A 143 5.10 5.04 -16.91
C TYR A 143 5.78 4.84 -18.27
N ALA A 144 7.09 4.58 -18.29
CA ALA A 144 7.83 4.31 -19.52
C ALA A 144 7.56 2.91 -20.12
N HIS A 145 7.09 1.96 -19.31
CA HIS A 145 6.95 0.54 -19.68
C HIS A 145 5.52 0.02 -19.67
N THR A 146 4.59 0.69 -18.98
CA THR A 146 3.18 0.28 -18.85
C THR A 146 2.44 0.12 -20.17
N GLU A 147 2.86 0.84 -21.21
CA GLU A 147 2.24 0.73 -22.54
C GLU A 147 2.94 -0.28 -23.46
N LYS A 148 4.14 -0.74 -23.09
CA LYS A 148 5.05 -1.53 -23.94
C LYS A 148 5.09 -3.01 -23.59
N THR A 149 4.83 -3.34 -22.33
CA THR A 149 4.98 -4.67 -21.75
C THR A 149 3.72 -5.05 -20.98
N PHE A 150 3.58 -6.34 -20.67
CA PHE A 150 2.43 -6.90 -19.95
C PHE A 150 2.92 -7.54 -18.64
N SER A 151 2.02 -7.81 -17.70
CA SER A 151 2.27 -8.72 -16.57
C SER A 151 3.62 -8.52 -15.83
N PHE A 152 4.50 -9.54 -15.80
CA PHE A 152 5.79 -9.49 -15.10
C PHE A 152 6.85 -8.69 -15.86
N GLU A 153 6.74 -8.62 -17.17
CA GLU A 153 7.68 -7.92 -18.05
C GLU A 153 7.68 -6.42 -17.74
N VAL A 154 6.53 -5.85 -17.34
CA VAL A 154 6.44 -4.47 -16.83
C VAL A 154 7.32 -4.29 -15.59
N ILE A 155 7.25 -5.24 -14.66
CA ILE A 155 7.98 -5.18 -13.40
C ILE A 155 9.49 -5.33 -13.65
N GLU A 156 9.89 -6.26 -14.51
CA GLU A 156 11.29 -6.49 -14.87
C GLU A 156 11.92 -5.27 -15.54
N ALA A 157 11.26 -4.72 -16.56
CA ALA A 157 11.77 -3.53 -17.26
C ALA A 157 11.82 -2.30 -16.34
N ALA A 158 10.82 -2.11 -15.48
CA ALA A 158 10.81 -1.03 -14.52
C ALA A 158 11.91 -1.19 -13.45
N LEU A 159 12.25 -2.42 -13.07
CA LEU A 159 13.33 -2.73 -12.13
C LEU A 159 14.70 -2.46 -12.75
N ASP A 160 14.92 -2.91 -13.98
CA ASP A 160 16.20 -2.77 -14.70
C ASP A 160 16.56 -1.29 -14.91
N ASP A 161 15.61 -0.49 -15.41
CA ASP A 161 15.76 0.96 -15.53
C ASP A 161 16.07 1.60 -14.18
N TYR A 162 15.38 1.15 -13.12
CA TYR A 162 15.55 1.72 -11.80
C TYR A 162 16.90 1.41 -11.16
N LYS A 163 17.44 0.20 -11.37
CA LYS A 163 18.76 -0.21 -10.85
C LYS A 163 19.90 0.49 -11.56
N SER A 164 19.84 0.62 -12.88
CA SER A 164 20.87 1.32 -13.66
C SER A 164 21.07 2.76 -13.22
N ASP A 165 20.01 3.40 -12.72
CA ASP A 165 19.98 4.81 -12.31
C ASP A 165 20.48 5.09 -10.88
N LEU A 166 20.50 4.10 -9.97
CA LEU A 166 20.69 4.33 -8.54
C LEU A 166 21.91 3.65 -7.90
N GLU A 167 22.62 2.78 -8.66
CA GLU A 167 23.69 1.93 -8.12
C GLU A 167 23.21 1.20 -6.84
N SER A 168 21.94 0.75 -6.81
CA SER A 168 21.36 0.02 -5.69
C SER A 168 21.55 -1.48 -5.88
N PHE A 169 21.81 -2.19 -4.78
CA PHE A 169 22.06 -3.63 -4.78
C PHE A 169 20.75 -4.41 -4.82
N ASP A 170 19.83 -4.09 -3.90
CA ASP A 170 18.58 -4.82 -3.73
C ASP A 170 17.37 -3.97 -4.09
N ALA A 171 16.37 -4.62 -4.66
CA ALA A 171 15.15 -3.98 -5.11
C ALA A 171 13.95 -4.93 -5.00
N ARG A 172 12.78 -4.35 -4.69
CA ARG A 172 11.52 -5.08 -4.55
C ARG A 172 10.39 -4.26 -5.13
N ILE A 173 9.66 -4.85 -6.07
CA ILE A 173 8.45 -4.29 -6.66
C ILE A 173 7.29 -5.25 -6.41
N GLN A 174 6.15 -4.69 -6.05
CA GLN A 174 4.89 -5.42 -5.95
C GLN A 174 3.80 -4.69 -6.73
N MET A 175 3.02 -5.43 -7.51
CA MET A 175 1.84 -4.97 -8.24
C MET A 175 0.61 -5.76 -7.75
N ARG A 176 -0.40 -5.07 -7.25
CA ARG A 176 -1.65 -5.65 -6.75
C ARG A 176 -2.82 -5.27 -7.65
N LEU A 177 -3.61 -6.25 -8.02
CA LEU A 177 -4.73 -6.13 -8.95
C LEU A 177 -5.90 -7.01 -8.50
N SER A 178 -7.10 -6.69 -9.00
CA SER A 178 -8.29 -7.54 -8.86
C SER A 178 -8.58 -8.20 -10.20
N PHE A 179 -8.25 -9.48 -10.33
CA PHE A 179 -8.30 -10.23 -11.58
C PHE A 179 -9.69 -10.86 -11.78
N PRO A 180 -10.38 -10.57 -12.90
CA PRO A 180 -11.70 -11.12 -13.18
C PRO A 180 -11.61 -12.49 -13.87
N MET A 181 -12.35 -13.49 -13.37
CA MET A 181 -12.56 -14.78 -14.04
C MET A 181 -14.05 -15.07 -14.15
N LYS A 182 -14.50 -15.57 -15.30
CA LYS A 182 -15.89 -16.01 -15.48
C LYS A 182 -16.08 -17.39 -14.86
N VAL A 183 -17.09 -17.53 -14.00
CA VAL A 183 -17.38 -18.76 -13.24
C VAL A 183 -18.81 -19.19 -13.50
N GLN A 184 -19.03 -20.49 -13.68
CA GLN A 184 -20.36 -21.09 -13.83
C GLN A 184 -20.95 -21.48 -12.47
N SER A 185 -22.25 -21.31 -12.33
CA SER A 185 -23.00 -21.79 -11.16
C SER A 185 -23.09 -23.32 -11.17
N LEU A 186 -23.23 -23.92 -9.97
CA LEU A 186 -23.17 -25.37 -9.78
C LEU A 186 -24.21 -26.19 -10.57
N ARG A 187 -25.43 -25.69 -10.74
CA ARG A 187 -26.54 -26.44 -11.36
C ARG A 187 -27.35 -25.65 -12.39
N SER A 188 -27.56 -24.34 -12.18
CA SER A 188 -28.49 -23.55 -13.01
C SER A 188 -27.94 -23.19 -14.40
N GLY A 189 -26.65 -23.41 -14.65
CA GLY A 189 -25.97 -23.01 -15.88
C GLY A 189 -25.78 -21.50 -16.02
N LEU A 190 -26.08 -20.72 -14.98
CA LEU A 190 -25.75 -19.29 -14.94
C LEU A 190 -24.23 -19.09 -14.90
N SER A 191 -23.79 -17.88 -15.20
CA SER A 191 -22.37 -17.51 -15.10
C SER A 191 -22.21 -16.05 -14.71
N GLY A 192 -21.24 -15.78 -13.83
CA GLY A 192 -20.87 -14.42 -13.40
C GLY A 192 -19.36 -14.25 -13.33
N TYR A 193 -18.91 -13.02 -13.09
CA TYR A 193 -17.49 -12.73 -12.86
C TYR A 193 -17.16 -12.81 -11.38
N GLN A 194 -16.22 -13.67 -11.02
CA GLN A 194 -15.56 -13.68 -9.73
C GLN A 194 -14.27 -12.85 -9.86
N TYR A 195 -13.98 -12.05 -8.84
CA TYR A 195 -12.74 -11.28 -8.77
C TYR A 195 -11.81 -11.92 -7.73
N TYR A 196 -10.52 -11.95 -8.07
CA TYR A 196 -9.45 -12.50 -7.24
C TYR A 196 -8.43 -11.41 -6.95
N ASP A 197 -8.11 -11.22 -5.68
CA ASP A 197 -7.03 -10.32 -5.30
C ASP A 197 -5.69 -11.03 -5.54
N ILE A 198 -4.93 -10.50 -6.50
CA ILE A 198 -3.64 -11.03 -6.92
C ILE A 198 -2.57 -9.98 -6.67
N ALA A 199 -1.43 -10.42 -6.15
CA ALA A 199 -0.20 -9.63 -6.11
C ALA A 199 0.92 -10.33 -6.87
N LEU A 200 1.55 -9.61 -7.79
CA LEU A 200 2.82 -9.99 -8.40
C LEU A 200 3.93 -9.31 -7.64
N GLU A 201 4.98 -10.04 -7.31
CA GLU A 201 6.13 -9.50 -6.62
C GLU A 201 7.41 -9.95 -7.32
N LEU A 202 8.29 -8.98 -7.58
CA LEU A 202 9.63 -9.22 -8.07
C LEU A 202 10.62 -8.76 -7.01
N VAL A 203 11.42 -9.70 -6.52
CA VAL A 203 12.50 -9.43 -5.58
C VAL A 203 13.81 -9.67 -6.32
N GLU A 204 14.72 -8.71 -6.25
CA GLU A 204 16.10 -8.92 -6.66
C GLU A 204 17.02 -8.59 -5.50
N ARG A 205 17.76 -9.59 -5.05
CA ARG A 205 18.67 -9.49 -3.91
C ARG A 205 19.96 -10.24 -4.21
N ASP A 206 21.10 -9.60 -3.95
CA ASP A 206 22.42 -10.20 -4.21
C ASP A 206 22.57 -10.76 -5.65
N GLY A 207 21.89 -10.13 -6.63
CA GLY A 207 21.88 -10.53 -8.04
C GLY A 207 20.95 -11.71 -8.37
N VAL A 208 20.23 -12.27 -7.40
CA VAL A 208 19.24 -13.32 -7.61
C VAL A 208 17.85 -12.70 -7.73
N ARG A 209 17.15 -13.01 -8.83
CA ARG A 209 15.80 -12.53 -9.12
C ARG A 209 14.78 -13.62 -8.83
N GLN A 210 13.77 -13.29 -8.03
CA GLN A 210 12.67 -14.19 -7.66
C GLN A 210 11.34 -13.57 -8.09
N LYS A 211 10.52 -14.35 -8.80
CA LYS A 211 9.16 -13.99 -9.20
C LYS A 211 8.18 -14.67 -8.26
N LEU A 212 7.38 -13.90 -7.56
CA LEU A 212 6.41 -14.39 -6.60
C LEU A 212 4.99 -13.99 -7.03
N VAL A 213 4.03 -14.88 -6.83
CA VAL A 213 2.60 -14.62 -7.05
C VAL A 213 1.86 -14.89 -5.74
N HIS A 214 0.95 -13.98 -5.38
CA HIS A 214 0.10 -14.09 -4.21
C HIS A 214 -1.35 -14.06 -4.65
N LEU A 215 -2.16 -15.00 -4.16
CA LEU A 215 -3.59 -15.12 -4.40
C LEU A 215 -4.32 -15.17 -3.06
N ASP A 216 -5.30 -14.29 -2.87
CA ASP A 216 -6.28 -14.43 -1.80
C ASP A 216 -7.51 -15.17 -2.34
N TYR A 217 -7.67 -16.43 -1.92
CA TYR A 217 -8.75 -17.31 -2.32
C TYR A 217 -9.85 -17.34 -1.25
N VAL A 218 -11.08 -17.00 -1.64
CA VAL A 218 -12.24 -16.90 -0.74
C VAL A 218 -13.14 -18.12 -0.90
N TYR A 219 -13.38 -18.82 0.20
CA TYR A 219 -14.14 -20.07 0.21
C TYR A 219 -15.07 -20.15 1.44
N SER A 220 -15.97 -21.13 1.42
CA SER A 220 -16.78 -21.50 2.57
C SER A 220 -16.14 -22.68 3.30
N SER A 221 -15.94 -22.57 4.62
CA SER A 221 -15.49 -23.68 5.46
C SER A 221 -16.62 -24.14 6.37
N THR A 222 -16.85 -25.45 6.43
CA THR A 222 -17.78 -26.09 7.37
C THR A 222 -16.98 -26.91 8.36
N CYS A 223 -17.17 -26.67 9.66
CA CYS A 223 -16.42 -27.36 10.69
C CYS A 223 -16.83 -28.85 10.78
N PRO A 224 -15.89 -29.81 10.63
CA PRO A 224 -16.20 -31.24 10.75
C PRO A 224 -16.86 -31.60 12.08
N CYS A 225 -16.36 -31.06 13.20
CA CYS A 225 -16.95 -31.29 14.51
C CYS A 225 -18.41 -30.82 14.59
N SER A 226 -18.70 -29.64 14.04
CA SER A 226 -20.05 -29.08 14.08
C SER A 226 -21.03 -29.89 13.23
N LEU A 227 -20.57 -30.37 12.07
CA LEU A 227 -21.33 -31.29 11.21
C LEU A 227 -21.66 -32.59 11.94
N GLU A 228 -20.65 -33.26 12.51
CA GLU A 228 -20.84 -34.51 13.25
C GLU A 228 -21.82 -34.35 14.42
N LEU A 229 -21.68 -33.29 15.22
CA LEU A 229 -22.56 -33.02 16.35
C LEU A 229 -23.99 -32.66 15.91
N SER A 230 -24.14 -31.97 14.79
CA SER A 230 -25.45 -31.67 14.21
C SER A 230 -26.15 -32.94 13.73
N GLU A 231 -25.44 -33.84 13.03
CA GLU A 231 -26.01 -35.13 12.63
C GLU A 231 -26.36 -36.00 13.83
N HIS A 232 -25.50 -36.04 14.86
CA HIS A 232 -25.80 -36.74 16.10
C HIS A 232 -27.09 -36.22 16.75
N ALA A 233 -27.29 -34.89 16.82
CA ALA A 233 -28.51 -34.30 17.36
C ALA A 233 -29.76 -34.67 16.56
N ARG A 234 -29.67 -34.69 15.23
CA ARG A 234 -30.77 -35.11 14.34
C ARG A 234 -31.10 -36.59 14.53
N ALA A 235 -30.09 -37.45 14.53
CA ALA A 235 -30.28 -38.90 14.64
C ALA A 235 -30.78 -39.36 16.01
N THR A 236 -30.25 -38.78 17.10
CA THR A 236 -30.55 -39.26 18.46
C THR A 236 -31.71 -38.56 19.12
N ARG A 237 -31.98 -37.30 18.75
CA ARG A 237 -33.03 -36.48 19.39
C ARG A 237 -34.12 -36.02 18.43
N GLY A 238 -34.01 -36.31 17.12
CA GLY A 238 -34.92 -35.76 16.10
C GLY A 238 -34.88 -34.24 16.04
N GLN A 239 -33.84 -33.61 16.60
CA GLN A 239 -33.72 -32.17 16.71
C GLN A 239 -33.08 -31.62 15.45
N LEU A 240 -33.77 -30.71 14.76
CA LEU A 240 -33.14 -29.94 13.70
C LEU A 240 -31.96 -29.16 14.29
N ALA A 241 -30.78 -29.40 13.73
CA ALA A 241 -29.54 -28.69 14.01
C ALA A 241 -28.96 -28.20 12.69
N THR A 242 -28.09 -27.19 12.73
CA THR A 242 -27.36 -26.69 11.55
C THR A 242 -25.90 -26.59 11.93
N PRO A 243 -24.98 -27.23 11.19
CA PRO A 243 -23.57 -27.04 11.43
C PRO A 243 -23.16 -25.61 11.09
N HIS A 244 -22.19 -25.08 11.82
CA HIS A 244 -21.68 -23.77 11.49
C HIS A 244 -20.76 -23.85 10.27
N SER A 245 -20.95 -22.88 9.39
CA SER A 245 -20.14 -22.64 8.20
C SER A 245 -19.86 -21.15 8.09
N GLN A 246 -18.70 -20.79 7.56
CA GLN A 246 -18.29 -19.40 7.46
C GLN A 246 -17.52 -19.12 6.18
N ARG A 247 -17.43 -17.82 5.84
CA ARG A 247 -16.48 -17.36 4.85
C ARG A 247 -15.06 -17.50 5.40
N SER A 248 -14.12 -17.88 4.56
CA SER A 248 -12.72 -18.08 4.90
C SER A 248 -11.84 -17.56 3.78
N VAL A 249 -10.60 -17.21 4.11
CA VAL A 249 -9.63 -16.69 3.14
C VAL A 249 -8.33 -17.46 3.30
N ALA A 250 -7.81 -17.96 2.18
CA ALA A 250 -6.46 -18.50 2.09
C ALA A 250 -5.61 -17.56 1.24
N ARG A 251 -4.54 -17.00 1.82
CA ARG A 251 -3.49 -16.31 1.05
C ARG A 251 -2.43 -17.32 0.66
N ILE A 252 -2.40 -17.66 -0.62
CA ILE A 252 -1.47 -18.57 -1.24
C ILE A 252 -0.37 -17.73 -1.89
N SER A 253 0.87 -17.88 -1.42
CA SER A 253 2.05 -17.23 -1.98
C SER A 253 2.94 -18.28 -2.59
N VAL A 254 3.35 -18.12 -3.85
CA VAL A 254 4.21 -19.08 -4.56
C VAL A 254 5.39 -18.36 -5.19
N GLU A 255 6.55 -18.96 -5.15
CA GLU A 255 7.67 -18.63 -6.02
C GLU A 255 7.49 -19.38 -7.34
N ILE A 256 7.65 -18.67 -8.46
CA ILE A 256 7.66 -19.29 -9.78
C ILE A 256 9.02 -19.96 -9.98
N ALA A 257 9.01 -21.27 -10.19
CA ALA A 257 10.23 -22.03 -10.40
C ALA A 257 11.00 -21.50 -11.63
N PRO A 258 12.33 -21.34 -11.55
CA PRO A 258 13.15 -20.96 -12.69
C PRO A 258 12.98 -21.92 -13.85
N ASP A 259 12.96 -21.40 -15.08
CA ASP A 259 12.83 -22.17 -16.34
C ASP A 259 11.56 -23.03 -16.45
N ALA A 260 10.62 -22.88 -15.51
CA ALA A 260 9.30 -23.48 -15.62
C ALA A 260 8.45 -22.66 -16.61
N GLY A 261 7.59 -23.33 -17.37
CA GLY A 261 6.65 -22.65 -18.27
C GLY A 261 5.75 -21.66 -17.51
N CYS A 262 5.01 -20.82 -18.24
CA CYS A 262 4.12 -19.83 -17.63
C CYS A 262 3.13 -20.50 -16.65
N LEU A 263 3.13 -20.02 -15.39
CA LEU A 263 2.09 -20.30 -14.42
C LEU A 263 1.06 -19.18 -14.50
N TRP A 264 -0.10 -19.45 -15.10
CA TRP A 264 -1.17 -18.47 -15.25
C TRP A 264 -1.87 -18.22 -13.91
N PHE A 265 -2.48 -17.05 -13.75
CA PHE A 265 -3.31 -16.76 -12.57
C PHE A 265 -4.45 -17.76 -12.45
N GLU A 266 -5.05 -18.10 -13.59
CA GLU A 266 -6.08 -19.10 -13.73
C GLU A 266 -5.63 -20.49 -13.25
N ASP A 267 -4.37 -20.86 -13.47
CA ASP A 267 -3.84 -22.15 -13.02
C ASP A 267 -3.78 -22.21 -11.48
N LEU A 268 -3.32 -21.13 -10.83
CA LEU A 268 -3.27 -21.04 -9.37
C LEU A 268 -4.66 -20.98 -8.74
N ILE A 269 -5.61 -20.29 -9.38
CA ILE A 269 -7.02 -20.26 -8.97
C ILE A 269 -7.64 -21.67 -9.10
N GLU A 270 -7.36 -22.38 -10.18
CA GLU A 270 -7.84 -23.75 -10.39
C GLU A 270 -7.20 -24.75 -9.42
N MET A 271 -5.93 -24.60 -9.04
CA MET A 271 -5.31 -25.35 -7.94
C MET A 271 -6.07 -25.11 -6.63
N ALA A 272 -6.35 -23.86 -6.28
CA ALA A 272 -7.08 -23.54 -5.07
C ALA A 272 -8.49 -24.17 -5.06
N ARG A 273 -9.20 -24.14 -6.20
CA ARG A 273 -10.50 -24.80 -6.37
C ARG A 273 -10.45 -26.32 -6.24
N ARG A 274 -9.40 -26.96 -6.74
CA ARG A 274 -9.24 -28.42 -6.59
C ARG A 274 -8.94 -28.79 -5.14
N ALA A 275 -8.10 -28.01 -4.47
CA ALA A 275 -7.79 -28.20 -3.05
C ALA A 275 -9.03 -28.00 -2.16
N VAL A 276 -9.78 -26.92 -2.37
CA VAL A 276 -10.97 -26.57 -1.58
C VAL A 276 -12.10 -26.16 -2.54
N PRO A 277 -13.04 -27.06 -2.87
CA PRO A 277 -14.02 -26.84 -3.93
C PRO A 277 -15.16 -25.89 -3.55
N THR A 278 -15.23 -25.45 -2.30
CA THR A 278 -16.31 -24.64 -1.73
C THR A 278 -16.11 -23.13 -1.97
N GLU A 279 -15.60 -22.75 -3.13
CA GLU A 279 -15.49 -21.34 -3.55
C GLU A 279 -16.84 -20.61 -3.45
N THR A 280 -16.83 -19.35 -3.04
CA THR A 280 -18.04 -18.52 -3.06
C THR A 280 -18.64 -18.42 -4.47
N GLN A 281 -19.95 -18.53 -4.57
CA GLN A 281 -20.68 -18.47 -5.84
C GLN A 281 -21.05 -17.02 -6.19
N VAL A 282 -20.94 -16.67 -7.48
CA VAL A 282 -21.25 -15.31 -7.98
C VAL A 282 -22.74 -15.11 -8.24
N MET A 283 -23.33 -16.00 -9.04
CA MET A 283 -24.76 -15.99 -9.38
C MET A 283 -25.35 -17.34 -8.97
N VAL A 284 -26.51 -17.31 -8.33
CA VAL A 284 -27.17 -18.53 -7.85
C VAL A 284 -28.68 -18.46 -8.04
N LYS A 285 -29.28 -19.62 -8.25
CA LYS A 285 -30.70 -19.91 -8.04
C LYS A 285 -30.85 -20.92 -6.89
N ARG A 286 -32.10 -21.26 -6.55
CA ARG A 286 -32.43 -22.20 -5.47
C ARG A 286 -31.70 -23.53 -5.60
N GLU A 287 -31.62 -24.06 -6.82
CA GLU A 287 -30.91 -25.31 -7.11
C GLU A 287 -29.39 -25.20 -6.85
N ASP A 288 -28.78 -24.04 -7.08
CA ASP A 288 -27.35 -23.79 -6.79
C ASP A 288 -27.11 -23.61 -5.30
N GLU A 289 -28.01 -22.93 -4.58
CA GLU A 289 -27.92 -22.77 -3.12
C GLU A 289 -27.98 -24.14 -2.43
N GLN A 290 -28.88 -25.02 -2.88
CA GLN A 290 -28.92 -26.40 -2.39
C GLN A 290 -27.64 -27.16 -2.75
N ALA A 291 -27.16 -27.04 -3.98
CA ALA A 291 -25.92 -27.68 -4.41
C ALA A 291 -24.73 -27.23 -3.58
N PHE A 292 -24.66 -25.94 -3.23
CA PHE A 292 -23.60 -25.39 -2.41
C PHE A 292 -23.66 -25.89 -0.97
N ALA A 293 -24.86 -26.01 -0.39
CA ALA A 293 -25.05 -26.62 0.93
C ALA A 293 -24.58 -28.09 0.95
N GLU A 294 -24.93 -28.87 -0.07
CA GLU A 294 -24.48 -30.25 -0.23
C GLU A 294 -22.96 -30.34 -0.44
N LEU A 295 -22.37 -29.43 -1.24
CA LEU A 295 -20.93 -29.37 -1.47
C LEU A 295 -20.16 -29.06 -0.17
N ASN A 296 -20.67 -28.13 0.65
CA ASN A 296 -20.09 -27.83 1.96
C ASN A 296 -20.16 -29.03 2.90
N ALA A 297 -21.31 -29.72 2.96
CA ALA A 297 -21.48 -30.90 3.79
C ALA A 297 -20.59 -32.07 3.33
N ALA A 298 -20.29 -32.17 2.03
CA ALA A 298 -19.39 -33.18 1.48
C ALA A 298 -17.90 -32.88 1.72
N ASN A 299 -17.55 -31.62 2.00
CA ASN A 299 -16.16 -31.17 2.18
C ASN A 299 -15.98 -30.39 3.51
N PRO A 300 -16.32 -30.98 4.68
CA PRO A 300 -16.05 -30.33 5.95
C PRO A 300 -14.54 -30.29 6.18
N ILE A 301 -14.03 -29.18 6.72
CA ILE A 301 -12.58 -28.94 6.77
C ILE A 301 -12.16 -28.11 7.98
N PHE A 302 -11.08 -28.51 8.65
CA PHE A 302 -10.39 -27.68 9.64
C PHE A 302 -9.42 -26.71 8.97
N VAL A 303 -9.01 -25.65 9.68
CA VAL A 303 -8.09 -24.66 9.11
C VAL A 303 -6.73 -25.29 8.76
N GLU A 304 -6.27 -26.25 9.56
CA GLU A 304 -5.05 -27.01 9.33
C GLU A 304 -5.14 -27.88 8.07
N ASP A 305 -6.30 -28.48 7.83
CA ASP A 305 -6.52 -29.32 6.64
C ASP A 305 -6.59 -28.46 5.39
N ALA A 306 -7.19 -27.26 5.46
CA ALA A 306 -7.15 -26.32 4.34
C ALA A 306 -5.71 -26.00 3.92
N ALA A 307 -4.84 -25.67 4.87
CA ALA A 307 -3.43 -25.41 4.58
C ALA A 307 -2.72 -26.61 3.92
N ARG A 308 -3.00 -27.84 4.39
CA ARG A 308 -2.44 -29.08 3.81
C ARG A 308 -2.96 -29.39 2.41
N LEU A 309 -4.26 -29.19 2.16
CA LEU A 309 -4.87 -29.43 0.85
C LEU A 309 -4.30 -28.46 -0.19
N PHE A 310 -4.19 -27.17 0.13
CA PHE A 310 -3.55 -26.20 -0.75
C PHE A 310 -2.08 -26.58 -1.02
N ALA A 311 -1.33 -26.95 0.03
CA ALA A 311 0.06 -27.38 -0.12
C ALA A 311 0.19 -28.60 -1.05
N GLY A 312 -0.73 -29.57 -0.97
CA GLY A 312 -0.73 -30.75 -1.83
C GLY A 312 -0.86 -30.42 -3.32
N GLU A 313 -1.77 -29.50 -3.68
CA GLU A 313 -1.93 -29.06 -5.08
C GLU A 313 -0.70 -28.26 -5.57
N LEU A 314 -0.09 -27.45 -4.69
CA LEU A 314 1.10 -26.66 -5.03
C LEU A 314 2.33 -27.54 -5.25
N GLN A 315 2.56 -28.53 -4.37
CA GLN A 315 3.68 -29.48 -4.50
C GLN A 315 3.58 -30.37 -5.75
N ALA A 316 2.37 -30.59 -6.25
CA ALA A 316 2.16 -31.42 -7.43
C ALA A 316 2.50 -30.70 -8.75
N ASP A 317 2.58 -29.36 -8.77
CA ASP A 317 2.89 -28.61 -9.98
C ASP A 317 4.37 -28.19 -10.04
N PRO A 318 5.14 -28.67 -11.03
CA PRO A 318 6.58 -28.38 -11.12
C PRO A 318 6.90 -26.91 -11.44
N ARG A 319 5.91 -26.07 -11.76
CA ARG A 319 6.09 -24.62 -11.96
C ARG A 319 6.10 -23.85 -10.65
N VAL A 320 5.71 -24.48 -9.54
CA VAL A 320 5.73 -23.90 -8.20
C VAL A 320 7.03 -24.32 -7.50
N GLY A 321 7.81 -23.33 -7.06
CA GLY A 321 8.98 -23.52 -6.20
C GLY A 321 8.57 -23.50 -4.73
N ASP A 322 9.24 -22.66 -3.94
CA ASP A 322 8.86 -22.41 -2.55
C ASP A 322 7.44 -21.81 -2.47
N PHE A 323 6.73 -22.07 -1.37
CA PHE A 323 5.39 -21.52 -1.18
C PHE A 323 5.03 -21.31 0.28
N ARG A 324 3.97 -20.52 0.49
CA ARG A 324 3.34 -20.29 1.78
C ARG A 324 1.84 -20.25 1.64
N VAL A 325 1.16 -20.95 2.55
CA VAL A 325 -0.29 -20.91 2.71
C VAL A 325 -0.63 -20.34 4.07
N LEU A 326 -1.29 -19.20 4.09
CA LEU A 326 -1.93 -18.64 5.28
C LEU A 326 -3.43 -18.87 5.13
N ALA A 327 -4.08 -19.49 6.11
CA ALA A 327 -5.53 -19.65 6.11
C ALA A 327 -6.15 -19.00 7.34
N SER A 328 -7.29 -18.35 7.16
CA SER A 328 -8.13 -17.81 8.22
C SER A 328 -9.57 -18.27 8.02
N HIS A 329 -10.08 -19.02 8.98
CA HIS A 329 -11.49 -19.37 9.09
C HIS A 329 -12.17 -18.34 10.00
N GLN A 330 -13.09 -17.56 9.42
CA GLN A 330 -13.78 -16.47 10.12
C GLN A 330 -14.89 -17.05 10.99
N GLU A 331 -14.51 -17.58 12.15
CA GLU A 331 -15.39 -18.41 12.98
C GLU A 331 -16.71 -17.70 13.29
N SER A 332 -17.81 -18.37 12.96
CA SER A 332 -19.15 -17.83 13.18
C SER A 332 -19.65 -18.01 14.62
N LEU A 333 -19.10 -18.97 15.36
CA LEU A 333 -19.44 -19.25 16.76
C LEU A 333 -18.58 -18.46 17.76
N HIS A 334 -17.43 -17.96 17.32
CA HIS A 334 -16.45 -17.28 18.18
C HIS A 334 -16.27 -15.81 17.77
N SER A 335 -15.74 -14.99 18.67
CA SER A 335 -15.41 -13.59 18.39
C SER A 335 -13.95 -13.41 17.92
N HIS A 336 -13.37 -14.48 17.36
CA HIS A 336 -12.00 -14.54 16.86
C HIS A 336 -11.89 -15.63 15.80
N ASP A 337 -10.92 -15.51 14.90
CA ASP A 337 -10.73 -16.44 13.78
C ASP A 337 -9.80 -17.60 14.16
N ALA A 338 -10.01 -18.76 13.54
CA ALA A 338 -9.05 -19.86 13.56
C ALA A 338 -8.06 -19.67 12.40
N VAL A 339 -6.76 -19.74 12.68
CA VAL A 339 -5.72 -19.41 11.70
C VAL A 339 -4.65 -20.50 11.61
N SER A 340 -4.07 -20.67 10.42
CA SER A 340 -2.92 -21.54 10.20
C SER A 340 -1.92 -20.92 9.22
N LEU A 341 -0.66 -21.32 9.36
CA LEU A 341 0.44 -20.95 8.46
C LEU A 341 1.25 -22.20 8.14
N LEU A 342 1.45 -22.45 6.85
CA LEU A 342 2.31 -23.51 6.33
C LEU A 342 3.28 -22.88 5.32
N THR A 343 4.56 -23.21 5.43
CA THR A 343 5.62 -22.78 4.50
C THR A 343 6.40 -23.98 4.02
N GLU A 344 6.73 -24.00 2.73
CA GLU A 344 7.66 -24.93 2.09
C GLU A 344 8.83 -24.12 1.53
N GLY A 345 10.05 -24.57 1.81
CA GLY A 345 11.28 -23.88 1.39
C GLY A 345 11.66 -22.67 2.23
N ALA A 346 12.66 -21.92 1.78
CA ALA A 346 13.30 -20.83 2.52
C ALA A 346 12.75 -19.44 2.16
N THR A 347 12.18 -19.26 0.97
CA THR A 347 11.73 -17.95 0.44
C THR A 347 10.72 -17.25 1.37
N PHE A 348 9.84 -18.01 2.02
CA PHE A 348 8.79 -17.47 2.89
C PHE A 348 8.99 -17.74 4.38
N GLU A 349 10.13 -18.32 4.77
CA GLU A 349 10.43 -18.66 6.16
C GLU A 349 10.60 -17.38 7.00
N GLN A 350 9.96 -17.33 8.16
CA GLN A 350 10.03 -16.19 9.07
C GLN A 350 10.15 -16.66 10.52
N ALA A 351 11.19 -16.20 11.21
CA ALA A 351 11.37 -16.49 12.63
C ALA A 351 10.37 -15.75 13.52
N SER A 352 9.82 -14.62 13.06
CA SER A 352 8.81 -13.83 13.75
C SER A 352 7.72 -13.43 12.78
N LEU A 353 6.47 -13.45 13.24
CA LEU A 353 5.31 -13.02 12.46
C LEU A 353 4.95 -11.57 12.79
N ASP A 354 4.54 -10.80 11.77
CA ASP A 354 3.97 -9.47 11.98
C ASP A 354 2.69 -9.58 12.85
N PRO A 355 2.50 -8.75 13.88
CA PRO A 355 1.31 -8.82 14.74
C PRO A 355 -0.03 -8.67 14.02
N ARG A 356 -0.03 -8.14 12.78
CA ARG A 356 -1.21 -7.94 11.93
C ARG A 356 -1.26 -8.87 10.73
N LEU A 357 -0.39 -9.89 10.65
CA LEU A 357 -0.30 -10.82 9.51
C LEU A 357 -1.68 -11.37 9.09
N PHE A 358 -2.43 -11.91 10.05
CA PHE A 358 -3.75 -12.51 9.80
C PHE A 358 -4.89 -11.47 9.69
N GLN A 359 -4.70 -10.23 10.14
CA GLN A 359 -5.73 -9.18 10.08
C GLN A 359 -6.09 -8.79 8.64
N SER A 360 -5.26 -9.14 7.67
CA SER A 360 -5.50 -8.89 6.25
C SER A 360 -6.17 -10.06 5.52
N LEU A 361 -6.43 -11.20 6.20
CA LEU A 361 -7.09 -12.38 5.63
C LEU A 361 -8.60 -12.32 5.84
N PHE A 362 -9.21 -11.29 5.28
CA PHE A 362 -10.65 -11.16 5.26
C PHE A 362 -11.13 -10.64 3.92
N HIS A 363 -12.30 -11.08 3.52
CA HIS A 363 -12.92 -10.58 2.30
C HIS A 363 -13.42 -9.15 2.53
N ILE A 364 -12.84 -8.20 1.79
CA ILE A 364 -13.32 -6.82 1.70
C ILE A 364 -14.43 -6.83 0.65
N GLY A 365 -15.67 -6.64 1.08
CA GLY A 365 -16.87 -6.76 0.25
C GLY A 365 -17.11 -5.62 -0.73
#